data_AF-A0A4Q5NRD3-F1
#
_entry.id   AF-A0A4Q5NRD3-F1
#
_cell.length_a   1.000
_cell.length_b   1.000
_cell.length_c   1.000
_cell.angle_alpha   90.00
_cell.angle_beta   90.00
_cell.angle_gamma   90.00
#
_symmetry.space_group_name_H-M   'P 1'
#
loop_
_entity.id
_entity.type
_entity.pdbx_description
1 polymer ?
#
loop_
_entity_poly.entity_id
_entity_poly.type
_entity_poly.pdbx_seq_one_letter_code
_entity_poly.pdbx_strand_id
1 'polypeptide(L)'
;MDLESKAVSGTVEHEAARVAVTFGVGEWKTTEYPTAHRHFGWGSGARLPIDWIINFEEGVRLTVLSVGSFERCCQLAFYWGEWDIRLNPKYDTAMARGLYCLGFEDEAILSQLPPLSAHEKLELRLGMPREFWPQKWLDEAG
;
A
#
# COMPACT_ATOMS: atom_id res chain seq x y z
N MET A 1 23.03 -5.02 -20.22
CA MET A 1 21.80 -4.55 -19.56
C MET A 1 20.94 -5.79 -19.37
N ASP A 2 21.07 -6.39 -18.19
CA ASP A 2 20.64 -7.76 -17.89
C ASP A 2 19.12 -7.91 -17.83
N LEU A 3 18.65 -9.11 -18.18
CA LEU A 3 17.24 -9.49 -18.12
C LEU A 3 16.69 -9.42 -16.68
N GLU A 4 17.55 -9.67 -15.69
CA GLU A 4 17.22 -9.59 -14.27
C GLU A 4 16.87 -8.16 -13.84
N SER A 5 17.57 -7.14 -14.34
CA SER A 5 17.28 -5.74 -13.97
C SER A 5 15.93 -5.27 -14.55
N LYS A 6 15.53 -5.78 -15.71
CA LYS A 6 14.21 -5.46 -16.31
C LYS A 6 13.06 -6.17 -15.60
N ALA A 7 13.26 -7.42 -15.19
CA ALA A 7 12.25 -8.18 -14.44
C ALA A 7 11.97 -7.52 -13.08
N VAL A 8 13.01 -7.12 -12.34
CA VAL A 8 12.88 -6.41 -11.07
C VAL A 8 12.15 -5.07 -11.26
N SER A 9 12.53 -4.28 -12.28
CA SER A 9 11.86 -3.01 -12.61
C SER A 9 10.36 -3.17 -12.86
N GLY A 10 9.94 -4.22 -13.58
CA GLY A 10 8.53 -4.49 -13.86
C GLY A 10 7.72 -4.83 -12.59
N THR A 11 8.31 -5.55 -11.65
CA THR A 11 7.65 -5.85 -10.36
C THR A 11 7.52 -4.59 -9.50
N VAL A 12 8.52 -3.72 -9.49
CA VAL A 12 8.46 -2.43 -8.75
C VAL A 12 7.31 -1.58 -9.26
N GLU A 13 7.22 -1.41 -10.58
CA GLU A 13 6.21 -0.59 -11.23
C GLU A 13 4.81 -1.15 -10.98
N HIS A 14 4.66 -2.49 -11.03
CA HIS A 14 3.41 -3.15 -10.71
C HIS A 14 2.98 -2.89 -9.26
N GLU A 15 3.88 -3.05 -8.29
CA GLU A 15 3.57 -2.80 -6.88
C GLU A 15 3.27 -1.33 -6.59
N ALA A 16 4.01 -0.42 -7.23
CA ALA A 16 3.73 1.02 -7.13
C ALA A 16 2.35 1.37 -7.71
N ALA A 17 1.99 0.80 -8.86
CA ALA A 17 0.67 0.97 -9.46
C ALA A 17 -0.43 0.40 -8.55
N ARG A 18 -0.22 -0.78 -7.97
CA ARG A 18 -1.15 -1.42 -7.02
C ARG A 18 -1.43 -0.53 -5.81
N VAL A 19 -0.39 0.05 -5.21
CA VAL A 19 -0.53 1.01 -4.10
C VAL A 19 -1.23 2.29 -4.57
N ALA A 20 -0.84 2.86 -5.72
CA ALA A 20 -1.44 4.08 -6.24
C ALA A 20 -2.96 3.92 -6.47
N VAL A 21 -3.36 2.83 -7.12
CA VAL A 21 -4.77 2.49 -7.39
C VAL A 21 -5.54 2.31 -6.08
N THR A 22 -4.96 1.61 -5.12
CA THR A 22 -5.55 1.40 -3.78
C THR A 22 -5.92 2.71 -3.10
N PHE A 23 -5.09 3.75 -3.23
CA PHE A 23 -5.32 5.06 -2.62
C PHE A 23 -5.98 6.08 -3.57
N GLY A 24 -6.40 5.66 -4.77
CA GLY A 24 -6.99 6.56 -5.77
C GLY A 24 -6.05 7.69 -6.17
N VAL A 25 -4.75 7.41 -6.24
CA VAL A 25 -3.69 8.34 -6.64
C VAL A 25 -3.58 8.34 -8.16
N GLY A 26 -3.76 9.51 -8.77
CA GLY A 26 -3.66 9.67 -10.22
C GLY A 26 -2.23 9.92 -10.73
N GLU A 27 -1.35 10.42 -9.86
CA GLU A 27 0.04 10.73 -10.20
C GLU A 27 0.97 10.31 -9.07
N TRP A 28 2.07 9.64 -9.41
CA TRP A 28 3.13 9.35 -8.45
C TRP A 28 4.53 9.61 -9.02
N LYS A 29 5.47 9.84 -8.11
CA LYS A 29 6.89 10.02 -8.46
C LYS A 29 7.75 9.04 -7.68
N THR A 30 8.64 8.36 -8.38
CA THR A 30 9.66 7.49 -7.80
C THR A 30 10.93 8.27 -7.47
N THR A 31 11.52 7.96 -6.32
CA THR A 31 12.87 8.37 -5.94
C THR A 31 13.66 7.13 -5.53
N GLU A 32 14.89 7.02 -6.02
CA GLU A 32 15.79 5.93 -5.67
C GLU A 32 16.45 6.22 -4.32
N TYR A 33 16.31 5.28 -3.40
CA TYR A 33 17.14 5.12 -2.21
C TYR A 33 18.09 3.93 -2.46
N PRO A 34 19.30 3.88 -1.85
CA PRO A 34 20.31 2.87 -2.18
C PRO A 34 19.83 1.42 -2.16
N THR A 35 18.76 1.13 -1.41
CA THR A 35 18.16 -0.21 -1.26
C THR A 35 16.63 -0.23 -1.43
N ALA A 36 15.99 0.89 -1.81
CA ALA A 36 14.54 0.96 -1.87
C ALA A 36 14.00 2.03 -2.82
N HIS A 37 12.79 1.81 -3.35
CA HIS A 37 12.09 2.80 -4.17
C HIS A 37 11.03 3.48 -3.33
N ARG A 38 11.20 4.80 -3.14
CA ARG A 38 10.23 5.63 -2.44
C ARG A 38 9.31 6.31 -3.43
N HIS A 39 8.01 6.19 -3.21
CA HIS A 39 6.99 6.72 -4.10
C HIS A 39 6.05 7.66 -3.35
N PHE A 40 5.66 8.75 -4.01
CA PHE A 40 4.76 9.74 -3.45
C PHE A 40 3.50 9.87 -4.29
N GLY A 41 2.33 9.87 -3.65
CA GLY A 41 1.03 9.98 -4.31
C GLY A 41 0.10 11.01 -3.66
N TRP A 42 -0.81 11.58 -4.46
CA TRP A 42 -1.84 12.52 -4.01
C TRP A 42 -3.23 12.00 -4.39
N GLY A 43 -4.06 11.70 -3.40
CA GLY A 43 -5.43 11.20 -3.62
C GLY A 43 -6.42 12.26 -4.14
N SER A 44 -7.45 11.82 -4.86
CA SER A 44 -8.37 12.63 -5.69
C SER A 44 -9.26 13.67 -4.98
N GLY A 45 -9.45 13.59 -3.66
CA GLY A 45 -10.36 14.49 -2.93
C GLY A 45 -9.68 15.65 -2.18
N ALA A 46 -8.45 15.47 -1.69
CA ALA A 46 -7.87 16.38 -0.69
C ALA A 46 -6.33 16.45 -0.64
N ARG A 47 -5.60 15.98 -1.66
CA ARG A 47 -4.13 15.82 -1.58
C ARG A 47 -3.73 14.95 -0.37
N LEU A 48 -4.27 13.74 -0.28
CA LEU A 48 -3.79 12.75 0.69
C LEU A 48 -2.36 12.38 0.29
N PRO A 49 -1.32 12.82 1.03
CA PRO A 49 0.05 12.44 0.70
C PRO A 49 0.20 10.98 1.09
N ILE A 50 0.54 10.15 0.13
CA ILE A 50 0.89 8.75 0.37
C ILE A 50 2.39 8.62 0.12
N ASP A 51 3.12 8.08 1.08
CA ASP A 51 4.54 7.74 0.92
C ASP A 51 4.70 6.24 1.16
N TRP A 52 5.35 5.53 0.24
CA TRP A 52 5.62 4.12 0.42
C TRP A 52 7.01 3.71 -0.05
N ILE A 53 7.54 2.70 0.63
CA ILE A 53 8.86 2.14 0.38
C ILE A 53 8.70 0.67 0.06
N ILE A 54 9.28 0.26 -1.07
CA ILE A 54 9.36 -1.14 -1.49
C ILE A 54 10.84 -1.57 -1.37
N ASN A 55 11.10 -2.68 -0.68
CA ASN A 55 12.42 -3.28 -0.53
C ASN A 55 12.60 -4.44 -1.53
N PHE A 56 13.74 -4.47 -2.21
CA PHE A 56 14.09 -5.45 -3.25
C PHE A 56 15.00 -6.58 -2.77
N GLU A 57 15.71 -6.38 -1.66
CA GLU A 57 16.70 -7.35 -1.17
C GLU A 57 16.05 -8.67 -0.74
N GLU A 58 14.77 -8.64 -0.36
CA GLU A 58 14.02 -9.80 0.14
C GLU A 58 12.73 -10.12 -0.65
N GLY A 59 12.73 -9.82 -1.96
CA GLY A 59 11.65 -10.22 -2.87
C GLY A 59 10.47 -9.25 -2.93
N VAL A 60 10.75 -8.01 -3.33
CA VAL A 60 9.79 -6.91 -3.61
C VAL A 60 8.65 -6.84 -2.59
N ARG A 61 8.96 -6.31 -1.42
CA ARG A 61 7.99 -6.16 -0.33
C ARG A 61 7.75 -4.70 0.00
N LEU A 62 6.49 -4.32 0.14
CA LEU A 62 6.14 -3.07 0.82
C LEU A 62 6.69 -3.13 2.24
N THR A 63 7.53 -2.19 2.65
CA THR A 63 8.11 -2.14 4.00
C THR A 63 7.69 -0.91 4.78
N VAL A 64 7.26 0.15 4.10
CA VAL A 64 6.69 1.34 4.74
C VAL A 64 5.53 1.84 3.90
N LEU A 65 4.45 2.22 4.56
CA LEU A 65 3.30 2.88 3.97
C LEU A 65 2.83 3.98 4.92
N SER A 66 2.77 5.22 4.43
CA SER A 66 2.38 6.39 5.20
C SER A 66 1.24 7.13 4.49
N VAL A 67 0.20 7.50 5.24
CA VAL A 67 -0.94 8.29 4.77
C VAL A 67 -1.00 9.58 5.59
N GLY A 68 -0.72 10.71 4.96
CA GLY A 68 -0.60 12.02 5.62
C GLY A 68 0.76 12.70 5.37
N SER A 69 0.99 13.85 5.99
CA SER A 69 2.30 14.51 5.91
C SER A 69 3.30 13.86 6.87
N PHE A 70 4.61 14.06 6.64
CA PHE A 70 5.68 13.44 7.42
C PHE A 70 5.49 13.55 8.96
N GLU A 71 5.07 14.73 9.43
CA GLU A 71 4.83 15.01 10.85
C GLU A 71 3.44 14.57 11.35
N ARG A 72 2.50 14.35 10.44
CA ARG A 72 1.09 14.03 10.74
C ARG A 72 0.59 13.01 9.73
N CYS A 73 1.04 11.77 9.88
CA CYS A 73 0.55 10.65 9.09
C CYS A 73 0.19 9.45 9.99
N CYS A 74 -0.72 8.63 9.48
CA CYS A 74 -0.83 7.24 9.88
C CYS A 74 0.25 6.46 9.12
N GLN A 75 1.07 5.67 9.79
CA GLN A 75 2.22 4.99 9.18
C GLN A 75 2.28 3.54 9.61
N LEU A 76 2.32 2.64 8.64
CA LEU A 76 2.67 1.24 8.79
C LEU A 76 4.12 1.06 8.38
N ALA A 77 4.91 0.35 9.18
CA ALA A 77 6.29 0.05 8.83
C ALA A 77 6.74 -1.31 9.36
N PHE A 78 7.61 -1.97 8.60
CA PHE A 78 8.22 -3.24 8.97
C PHE A 78 9.65 -3.02 9.47
N TYR A 79 9.88 -3.28 10.75
CA TYR A 79 11.19 -3.13 11.39
C TYR A 79 11.52 -4.38 12.19
N TRP A 80 12.77 -4.86 12.05
CA TRP A 80 13.31 -5.99 12.83
C TRP A 80 12.45 -7.26 12.82
N GLY A 81 11.73 -7.53 11.73
CA GLY A 81 10.92 -8.74 11.57
C GLY A 81 9.46 -8.59 11.99
N GLU A 82 9.04 -7.42 12.46
CA GLU A 82 7.68 -7.16 12.93
C GLU A 82 7.08 -5.91 12.27
N TRP A 83 5.75 -5.91 12.17
CA TRP A 83 4.99 -4.73 11.76
C TRP A 83 4.70 -3.84 12.96
N ASP A 84 4.82 -2.53 12.77
CA ASP A 84 4.37 -1.52 13.70
C ASP A 84 3.50 -0.48 12.98
N ILE A 85 2.52 0.07 13.71
CA ILE A 85 1.62 1.08 13.18
C ILE A 85 1.54 2.30 14.10
N ARG A 86 1.86 3.46 13.54
CA ARG A 86 1.61 4.77 14.15
C ARG A 86 0.27 5.30 13.67
N LEU A 87 -0.72 5.34 14.55
CA LEU A 87 -2.07 5.81 14.23
C LEU A 87 -2.17 7.34 14.13
N ASN A 88 -3.12 7.78 13.32
CA ASN A 88 -3.55 9.16 13.25
C ASN A 88 -5.04 9.20 12.89
N PRO A 89 -5.94 9.63 13.81
CA PRO A 89 -7.40 9.56 13.60
C PRO A 89 -7.91 10.19 12.30
N LYS A 90 -7.17 11.17 11.77
CA LYS A 90 -7.49 11.81 10.48
C LYS A 90 -7.32 10.87 9.28
N TYR A 91 -6.42 9.90 9.39
CA TYR A 91 -5.99 9.03 8.28
C TYR A 91 -6.24 7.55 8.53
N ASP A 92 -6.64 7.13 9.74
CA ASP A 92 -6.83 5.72 10.09
C ASP A 92 -7.84 5.01 9.18
N THR A 93 -8.96 5.65 8.83
CA THR A 93 -9.93 5.06 7.88
C THR A 93 -9.30 4.86 6.49
N ALA A 94 -8.49 5.81 6.02
CA ALA A 94 -7.83 5.68 4.73
C ALA A 94 -6.76 4.57 4.77
N MET A 95 -6.02 4.46 5.87
CA MET A 95 -5.08 3.35 6.10
C MET A 95 -5.80 2.01 6.13
N ALA A 96 -6.89 1.87 6.89
CA ALA A 96 -7.67 0.63 6.97
C ALA A 96 -8.16 0.15 5.60
N ARG A 97 -8.72 1.08 4.81
CA ARG A 97 -9.14 0.80 3.42
C ARG A 97 -7.97 0.38 2.55
N GLY A 98 -6.84 1.09 2.67
CA GLY A 98 -5.62 0.78 1.93
C GLY A 98 -5.08 -0.61 2.23
N LEU A 99 -4.94 -0.96 3.51
CA LEU A 99 -4.44 -2.27 3.93
C LEU A 99 -5.36 -3.42 3.50
N TYR A 100 -6.68 -3.22 3.59
CA TYR A 100 -7.64 -4.20 3.09
C TYR A 100 -7.48 -4.45 1.58
N CYS A 101 -7.38 -3.37 0.80
CA CYS A 101 -7.15 -3.41 -0.64
C CYS A 101 -5.82 -4.08 -1.02
N LEU A 102 -4.76 -3.86 -0.22
CA LEU A 102 -3.46 -4.48 -0.45
C LEU A 102 -3.40 -5.96 -0.03
N GLY A 103 -4.46 -6.49 0.59
CA GLY A 103 -4.50 -7.85 1.11
C GLY A 103 -3.62 -8.06 2.34
N PHE A 104 -3.44 -7.03 3.16
CA PHE A 104 -2.67 -7.12 4.39
C PHE A 104 -3.42 -7.96 5.44
N GLU A 105 -2.72 -8.87 6.13
CA GLU A 105 -3.36 -9.91 6.98
C GLU A 105 -2.90 -9.92 8.45
N ASP A 106 -2.04 -8.99 8.87
CA ASP A 106 -1.60 -8.93 10.27
C ASP A 106 -2.75 -8.43 11.17
N GLU A 107 -3.44 -9.35 11.84
CA GLU A 107 -4.59 -9.06 12.71
C GLU A 107 -4.22 -8.17 13.91
N ALA A 108 -2.98 -8.23 14.40
CA ALA A 108 -2.54 -7.37 15.51
C ALA A 108 -2.48 -5.90 15.09
N ILE A 109 -2.11 -5.64 13.83
CA ILE A 109 -2.17 -4.30 13.23
C ILE A 109 -3.61 -3.92 12.85
N LEU A 110 -4.34 -4.82 12.18
CA LEU A 110 -5.69 -4.52 11.69
C LEU A 110 -6.67 -4.22 12.83
N SER A 111 -6.52 -4.87 13.99
CA SER A 111 -7.36 -4.61 15.17
C SER A 111 -7.18 -3.22 15.79
N GLN A 112 -6.09 -2.51 15.45
CA GLN A 112 -5.84 -1.13 15.90
C GLN A 112 -6.51 -0.08 15.01
N LEU A 113 -7.02 -0.48 13.84
CA LEU A 113 -7.65 0.39 12.87
C LEU A 113 -9.18 0.32 12.94
N PRO A 114 -9.90 1.36 12.47
CA PRO A 114 -11.34 1.30 12.37
C PRO A 114 -11.79 0.09 11.53
N PRO A 115 -12.72 -0.74 12.03
CA PRO A 115 -13.17 -1.92 11.29
C PRO A 115 -13.95 -1.49 10.04
N LEU A 116 -13.70 -2.15 8.92
CA LEU A 116 -14.47 -1.96 7.69
C LEU A 116 -15.73 -2.81 7.73
N SER A 117 -16.87 -2.21 7.41
CA SER A 117 -18.14 -2.93 7.27
C SER A 117 -18.11 -3.87 6.06
N ALA A 118 -19.00 -4.87 6.05
CA ALA A 118 -19.14 -5.79 4.92
C ALA A 118 -19.48 -5.05 3.61
N HIS A 119 -20.32 -4.01 3.69
CA HIS A 119 -20.65 -3.17 2.54
C HIS A 119 -19.41 -2.42 2.02
N GLU A 120 -18.63 -1.79 2.90
CA GLU A 120 -17.40 -1.10 2.48
C GLU A 120 -16.38 -2.05 1.85
N LYS A 121 -16.20 -3.23 2.43
CA LYS A 121 -15.32 -4.28 1.88
C LYS A 121 -15.73 -4.68 0.46
N LEU A 122 -17.03 -4.77 0.19
CA LEU A 122 -17.56 -5.06 -1.13
C LEU A 122 -17.31 -3.92 -2.12
N GLU A 123 -17.63 -2.68 -1.74
CA GLU A 123 -17.40 -1.49 -2.58
C GLU A 123 -15.92 -1.33 -2.94
N LEU A 124 -15.01 -1.52 -1.98
CA LEU A 124 -13.57 -1.47 -2.21
C LEU A 124 -13.11 -2.53 -3.23
N ARG A 125 -13.62 -3.76 -3.10
CA ARG A 125 -13.29 -4.86 -4.03
C ARG A 125 -13.81 -4.58 -5.44
N LEU A 126 -15.04 -4.08 -5.57
CA LEU A 126 -15.64 -3.73 -6.87
C LEU A 126 -14.98 -2.51 -7.52
N GLY A 127 -14.45 -1.58 -6.71
CA GLY A 127 -13.74 -0.39 -7.19
C GLY A 127 -12.30 -0.66 -7.63
N MET A 128 -11.72 -1.82 -7.28
CA MET A 128 -10.34 -2.16 -7.63
C MET A 128 -10.28 -2.94 -8.95
N PRO A 129 -9.42 -2.55 -9.92
CA PRO A 129 -9.14 -3.35 -11.11
C PRO A 129 -8.63 -4.75 -10.74
N ARG A 130 -9.10 -5.77 -11.46
CA ARG A 130 -8.88 -7.17 -11.12
C ARG A 130 -7.41 -7.58 -11.19
N GLU A 131 -6.62 -6.94 -12.05
CA GLU A 131 -5.18 -7.13 -12.18
C GLU A 131 -4.38 -6.71 -10.93
N PHE A 132 -4.99 -5.96 -10.01
CA PHE A 132 -4.37 -5.51 -8.76
C PHE A 132 -4.95 -6.20 -7.52
N TRP A 133 -5.90 -7.12 -7.71
CA TRP A 133 -6.50 -7.83 -6.60
C TRP A 133 -5.45 -8.64 -5.84
N PRO A 134 -5.49 -8.66 -4.49
CA PRO A 134 -4.68 -9.58 -3.72
C PRO A 134 -5.08 -11.02 -4.04
N GLN A 135 -4.12 -11.93 -3.97
CA GLN A 135 -4.29 -13.34 -4.36
C GLN A 135 -5.52 -13.98 -3.71
N LYS A 136 -5.75 -13.70 -2.42
CA LYS A 136 -6.93 -14.15 -1.67
C LYS A 136 -8.25 -13.84 -2.37
N TRP A 137 -8.41 -12.64 -2.94
CA TRP A 137 -9.63 -12.28 -3.67
C TRP A 137 -9.75 -12.98 -5.01
N LEU A 138 -8.63 -13.33 -5.64
CA LEU A 138 -8.62 -14.13 -6.87
C LEU A 138 -9.04 -15.57 -6.57
N ASP A 139 -8.53 -16.14 -5.48
CA ASP A 139 -8.83 -17.51 -5.04
C ASP A 139 -10.32 -17.69 -4.66
N GLU A 140 -10.92 -16.69 -4.01
CA GLU A 140 -12.35 -16.69 -3.67
C GLU A 140 -13.30 -16.55 -4.87
N ALA A 141 -12.79 -16.07 -6.01
CA ALA A 141 -13.60 -15.80 -7.20
C ALA A 141 -13.60 -16.96 -8.21
N GLY A 142 -12.80 -18.00 -7.98
CA GLY A 142 -12.71 -19.22 -8.79
C GLY A 142 -13.58 -20.34 -8.23
#